data_AF-A0A961NRR0-F1
#
_entry.id   AF-A0A961NRR0-F1
#
_cell.length_a   1.000
_cell.length_b   1.000
_cell.length_c   1.000
_cell.angle_alpha   90.00
_cell.angle_beta   90.00
_cell.angle_gamma   90.00
#
_symmetry.space_group_name_H-M   'P 1'
#
loop_
_entity.id
_entity.type
_entity.pdbx_description
1 polymer ?
#
loop_
_entity_poly.entity_id
_entity_poly.type
_entity_poly.pdbx_seq_one_letter_code
_entity_poly.pdbx_strand_id
1 'polypeptide(L)'
;MSAAAGGSLRARARSRTAPTPRLYAVSRPGAVARGALIRMVLVCVPSLLAAACAGLAPSSQALIEHSPVTKFEIGIANVYLVQGHSGLVLIDTSVAGAEQEIEEAIRSTGHRVQDVKLIVLTHCHGDHAGAAPYFQSTYHIPIMAGAGDLSMCMSGHNDELKPTSLFAYFVKLLSNKTYRPFRPNILVENERSLEEYGLAATVRPMPGHTDGSLVVLLNDREAVVGDLIRGSMTNANVPTEHFFHKDRSLWRTNLARLLQEGYVLFWVGHWGPVDAREIYRAFPDIQEADEVETGSF
;
A
#
# COMPACT_ATOMS: atom_id res chain seq x y z
N MET A 1 11.23 -20.13 40.59
CA MET A 1 10.59 -21.40 41.04
C MET A 1 9.35 -21.57 40.18
N SER A 2 9.01 -22.68 39.54
CA SER A 2 9.62 -24.03 39.39
C SER A 2 9.21 -24.48 37.96
N ALA A 3 10.06 -25.04 37.09
CA ALA A 3 10.38 -26.47 37.02
C ALA A 3 9.17 -27.40 37.27
N ALA A 4 8.87 -28.45 36.48
CA ALA A 4 9.48 -29.00 35.26
C ALA A 4 8.56 -30.11 34.71
N ALA A 5 9.00 -30.82 33.65
CA ALA A 5 8.57 -32.18 33.28
C ALA A 5 7.09 -32.39 32.84
N GLY A 6 6.74 -33.43 32.09
CA GLY A 6 7.57 -34.46 31.45
C GLY A 6 6.90 -35.85 31.47
N GLY A 7 6.94 -36.57 30.34
CA GLY A 7 6.46 -37.96 30.24
C GLY A 7 4.93 -38.16 30.32
N SER A 8 4.39 -39.35 30.03
CA SER A 8 4.99 -40.52 29.37
C SER A 8 3.92 -41.53 28.89
N LEU A 9 4.27 -42.35 27.89
CA LEU A 9 3.96 -43.80 27.77
C LEU A 9 2.51 -44.34 27.63
N ARG A 10 2.43 -45.38 26.76
CA ARG A 10 1.53 -46.57 26.80
C ARG A 10 0.04 -46.35 26.41
N ALA A 11 -0.68 -47.33 25.85
CA ALA A 11 -0.30 -48.61 25.22
C ALA A 11 -1.44 -49.15 24.31
N ARG A 12 -1.13 -50.12 23.42
CA ARG A 12 -2.10 -50.89 22.62
C ARG A 12 -2.71 -52.08 23.39
N ALA A 13 -4.00 -52.35 23.20
CA ALA A 13 -4.65 -53.68 23.01
C ALA A 13 -6.15 -53.44 22.71
N ARG A 14 -6.86 -54.00 21.70
CA ARG A 14 -7.02 -55.33 21.06
C ARG A 14 -7.90 -56.37 21.80
N SER A 15 -8.59 -57.18 20.98
CA SER A 15 -9.56 -58.27 21.28
C SER A 15 -11.00 -57.79 21.52
N ARG A 16 -12.09 -58.48 21.13
CA ARG A 16 -12.40 -59.94 21.00
C ARG A 16 -13.41 -60.23 19.85
N THR A 17 -13.17 -61.19 18.94
CA THR A 17 -13.81 -62.55 18.81
C THR A 17 -15.37 -62.59 18.75
N ALA A 18 -16.02 -62.86 17.59
CA ALA A 18 -16.41 -64.18 17.00
C ALA A 18 -17.72 -64.80 17.59
N PRO A 19 -18.49 -65.74 16.96
CA PRO A 19 -18.24 -66.55 15.75
C PRO A 19 -19.43 -66.74 14.73
N THR A 20 -19.30 -67.76 13.86
CA THR A 20 -20.04 -68.28 12.66
C THR A 20 -21.36 -69.08 12.97
N PRO A 21 -22.02 -69.95 12.11
CA PRO A 21 -21.74 -70.47 10.72
C PRO A 21 -22.94 -70.81 9.75
N ARG A 22 -22.60 -71.26 8.51
CA ARG A 22 -23.18 -72.35 7.62
C ARG A 22 -23.11 -71.95 6.12
N LEU A 23 -22.31 -72.60 5.24
CA LEU A 23 -22.50 -73.90 4.54
C LEU A 23 -23.81 -73.93 3.70
N TYR A 24 -23.87 -74.03 2.37
CA TYR A 24 -23.22 -74.91 1.36
C TYR A 24 -23.30 -74.27 -0.07
N ALA A 25 -22.77 -74.75 -1.23
CA ALA A 25 -21.88 -75.88 -1.62
C ALA A 25 -21.18 -75.68 -3.01
N VAL A 26 -20.24 -76.60 -3.27
CA VAL A 26 -19.51 -77.04 -4.50
C VAL A 26 -20.16 -76.91 -5.90
N SER A 27 -19.41 -76.42 -6.91
CA SER A 27 -18.99 -77.20 -8.12
C SER A 27 -18.08 -76.42 -9.11
N ARG A 28 -17.15 -77.15 -9.75
CA ARG A 28 -16.26 -76.77 -10.89
C ARG A 28 -16.68 -77.62 -12.13
N PRO A 29 -15.97 -77.67 -13.30
CA PRO A 29 -14.93 -76.82 -13.91
C PRO A 29 -15.25 -76.39 -15.37
N GLY A 30 -14.34 -75.68 -16.06
CA GLY A 30 -14.40 -75.51 -17.53
C GLY A 30 -13.43 -74.45 -18.04
N ALA A 31 -12.79 -74.67 -19.19
CA ALA A 31 -11.74 -73.81 -19.76
C ALA A 31 -12.09 -73.31 -21.18
N VAL A 32 -11.13 -72.59 -21.79
CA VAL A 32 -10.98 -72.28 -23.24
C VAL A 32 -11.51 -70.91 -23.74
N ALA A 33 -10.58 -69.95 -23.75
CA ALA A 33 -10.13 -69.11 -24.88
C ALA A 33 -11.09 -68.28 -25.77
N ARG A 34 -10.65 -67.02 -25.97
CA ARG A 34 -10.76 -66.15 -27.18
C ARG A 34 -12.16 -65.65 -27.60
N GLY A 35 -12.44 -64.39 -27.23
CA GLY A 35 -13.42 -63.51 -27.87
C GLY A 35 -13.00 -62.05 -27.65
N ALA A 36 -13.10 -61.21 -28.67
CA ALA A 36 -12.62 -59.82 -28.62
C ALA A 36 -13.65 -58.86 -28.00
N LEU A 37 -13.20 -57.87 -27.24
CA LEU A 37 -13.32 -56.45 -27.63
C LEU A 37 -12.52 -55.55 -26.67
N ILE A 38 -11.79 -54.59 -27.22
CA ILE A 38 -11.14 -53.53 -26.43
C ILE A 38 -12.24 -52.59 -25.95
N ARG A 39 -12.57 -52.64 -24.65
CA ARG A 39 -13.31 -51.56 -23.99
C ARG A 39 -12.33 -50.75 -23.16
N MET A 40 -11.88 -49.65 -23.75
CA MET A 40 -10.99 -48.67 -23.15
C MET A 40 -11.72 -47.95 -22.01
N VAL A 41 -11.74 -48.57 -20.83
CA VAL A 41 -12.07 -47.85 -19.59
C VAL A 41 -10.84 -47.03 -19.25
N LEU A 42 -10.83 -45.79 -19.73
CA LEU A 42 -9.92 -44.77 -19.23
C LEU A 42 -10.29 -44.49 -17.77
N VAL A 43 -9.75 -45.29 -16.86
CA VAL A 43 -9.69 -44.94 -15.44
C VAL A 43 -8.77 -43.74 -15.38
N CYS A 44 -9.36 -42.55 -15.42
CA CYS A 44 -8.65 -41.31 -15.19
C CYS A 44 -8.27 -41.30 -13.71
N VAL A 45 -7.09 -41.85 -13.40
CA VAL A 45 -6.47 -41.71 -12.09
C VAL A 45 -6.00 -40.27 -11.99
N PRO A 46 -6.57 -39.42 -11.11
CA PRO A 46 -6.07 -38.06 -10.92
C PRO A 46 -4.76 -38.14 -10.15
N SER A 47 -3.67 -38.38 -10.87
CA SER A 47 -2.32 -38.44 -10.33
C SER A 47 -1.57 -37.16 -10.68
N LEU A 48 -0.88 -36.64 -9.67
CA LEU A 48 0.08 -35.54 -9.69
C LEU A 48 -0.49 -34.11 -9.75
N LEU A 49 -0.49 -33.55 -8.54
CA LEU A 49 -0.16 -32.16 -8.22
C LEU A 49 0.76 -31.51 -9.26
N ALA A 50 0.38 -30.33 -9.75
CA ALA A 50 1.17 -29.09 -9.71
C ALA A 50 0.54 -28.02 -10.62
N ALA A 51 -0.65 -27.52 -10.25
CA ALA A 51 -1.28 -26.40 -10.95
C ALA A 51 -1.67 -25.32 -9.93
N ALA A 52 -0.83 -24.28 -9.87
CA ALA A 52 -1.12 -22.98 -9.27
C ALA A 52 -1.63 -22.97 -7.81
N CYS A 53 -0.71 -23.15 -6.86
CA CYS A 53 -0.61 -22.18 -5.77
C CYS A 53 -0.02 -20.85 -6.30
N ALA A 54 -0.61 -20.30 -7.36
CA ALA A 54 -0.45 -18.90 -7.67
C ALA A 54 -1.22 -18.18 -6.56
N GLY A 55 -0.48 -17.66 -5.58
CA GLY A 55 -1.09 -16.93 -4.48
C GLY A 55 -1.91 -15.80 -5.06
N LEU A 56 -3.24 -15.89 -4.95
CA LEU A 56 -4.13 -14.80 -5.31
C LEU A 56 -3.68 -13.59 -4.50
N ALA A 57 -3.09 -12.61 -5.18
CA ALA A 57 -2.72 -11.36 -4.54
C ALA A 57 -3.97 -10.83 -3.82
N PRO A 58 -3.86 -10.46 -2.52
CA PRO A 58 -5.02 -10.00 -1.75
C PRO A 58 -5.71 -8.87 -2.51
N SER A 59 -7.05 -8.84 -2.45
CA SER A 59 -7.80 -7.75 -3.05
C SER A 59 -7.39 -6.43 -2.40
N SER A 60 -7.48 -5.34 -3.15
CA SER A 60 -7.23 -3.97 -2.65
C SER A 60 -8.03 -3.69 -1.37
N GLN A 61 -9.27 -4.19 -1.30
CA GLN A 61 -10.09 -4.12 -0.09
C GLN A 61 -9.46 -4.83 1.11
N ALA A 62 -8.92 -6.04 0.92
CA ALA A 62 -8.27 -6.80 2.00
C ALA A 62 -6.93 -6.17 2.43
N LEU A 63 -6.20 -5.55 1.50
CA LEU A 63 -5.01 -4.76 1.83
C LEU A 63 -5.38 -3.52 2.67
N ILE A 64 -6.40 -2.76 2.26
CA ILE A 64 -6.90 -1.59 2.98
C ILE A 64 -7.39 -1.97 4.39
N GLU A 65 -8.12 -3.07 4.55
CA GLU A 65 -8.67 -3.52 5.84
C GLU A 65 -7.59 -3.89 6.87
N HIS A 66 -6.40 -4.30 6.42
CA HIS A 66 -5.27 -4.69 7.27
C HIS A 66 -4.13 -3.66 7.27
N SER A 67 -4.33 -2.51 6.61
CA SER A 67 -3.33 -1.45 6.51
C SER A 67 -3.13 -0.73 7.85
N PRO A 68 -1.90 -0.31 8.21
CA PRO A 68 -1.68 0.61 9.32
C PRO A 68 -2.13 2.05 9.01
N VAL A 69 -2.59 2.33 7.79
CA VAL A 69 -2.94 3.67 7.30
C VAL A 69 -4.43 3.96 7.50
N THR A 70 -4.75 4.92 8.35
CA THR A 70 -6.08 5.55 8.38
C THR A 70 -6.08 6.78 7.47
N LYS A 71 -6.96 6.80 6.47
CA LYS A 71 -7.16 7.94 5.57
C LYS A 71 -8.23 8.89 6.11
N PHE A 72 -7.97 10.19 6.05
CA PHE A 72 -8.95 11.26 6.26
C PHE A 72 -9.09 12.11 5.00
N GLU A 73 -10.33 12.37 4.59
CA GLU A 73 -10.66 13.23 3.44
C GLU A 73 -10.98 14.64 3.96
N ILE A 74 -9.94 15.45 4.16
CA ILE A 74 -10.04 16.76 4.81
C ILE A 74 -9.73 17.84 3.78
N GLY A 75 -10.71 18.67 3.43
CA GLY A 75 -10.55 19.67 2.38
C GLY A 75 -10.45 19.04 0.98
N ILE A 76 -9.35 19.27 0.25
CA ILE A 76 -9.13 18.73 -1.11
C ILE A 76 -8.02 17.69 -1.20
N ALA A 77 -7.14 17.62 -0.20
CA ALA A 77 -6.04 16.67 -0.13
C ALA A 77 -6.29 15.65 0.99
N ASN A 78 -5.71 14.47 0.84
CA ASN A 78 -5.78 13.44 1.86
C ASN A 78 -4.80 13.74 2.99
N VAL A 79 -5.22 13.40 4.22
CA VAL A 79 -4.35 13.33 5.39
C VAL A 79 -4.33 11.88 5.86
N TYR A 80 -3.17 11.36 6.24
CA TYR A 80 -3.01 9.98 6.68
C TYR A 80 -2.47 9.90 8.10
N LEU A 81 -3.10 9.11 8.96
CA LEU A 81 -2.53 8.71 10.24
C LEU A 81 -2.04 7.27 10.11
N VAL A 82 -0.73 7.07 10.24
CA VAL A 82 -0.10 5.74 10.15
C VAL A 82 0.25 5.26 11.56
N GLN A 83 -0.33 4.13 11.95
CA GLN A 83 -0.08 3.50 13.23
C GLN A 83 1.12 2.55 13.16
N GLY A 84 2.21 2.91 13.83
CA GLY A 84 3.38 2.05 14.01
C GLY A 84 3.32 1.20 15.28
N HIS A 85 4.40 0.47 15.55
CA HIS A 85 4.52 -0.40 16.74
C HIS A 85 4.70 0.37 18.05
N SER A 86 5.23 1.59 18.00
CA SER A 86 5.45 2.43 19.19
C SER A 86 5.25 3.93 18.97
N GLY A 87 4.63 4.33 17.86
CA GLY A 87 4.34 5.73 17.56
C GLY A 87 3.30 5.90 16.46
N LEU A 88 2.83 7.14 16.32
CA LEU A 88 1.94 7.57 15.25
C LEU A 88 2.67 8.57 14.36
N VAL A 89 2.58 8.39 13.05
CA VAL A 89 3.09 9.36 12.07
C VAL A 89 1.91 9.93 11.30
N LEU A 90 1.79 11.25 11.26
CA LEU A 90 0.84 11.93 10.40
C LEU A 90 1.54 12.22 9.05
N ILE A 91 0.90 11.93 7.93
CA ILE A 91 1.40 12.25 6.59
C ILE A 91 0.44 13.26 5.97
N ASP A 92 1.01 14.39 5.55
CA ASP A 92 0.31 15.62 5.16
C ASP A 92 -0.61 16.21 6.24
N THR A 93 -1.08 17.43 5.99
CA THR A 93 -1.81 18.28 6.94
C THR A 93 -2.88 19.15 6.26
N SER A 94 -3.31 18.78 5.06
CA SER A 94 -4.31 19.51 4.26
C SER A 94 -3.98 21.03 4.12
N VAL A 95 -5.01 21.85 3.95
CA VAL A 95 -4.97 23.31 3.85
C VAL A 95 -4.85 24.02 5.20
N ALA A 96 -4.35 25.26 5.21
CA ALA A 96 -4.46 26.13 6.37
C ALA A 96 -5.94 26.37 6.71
N GLY A 97 -6.30 26.29 7.99
CA GLY A 97 -7.70 26.29 8.45
C GLY A 97 -8.28 24.89 8.70
N ALA A 98 -7.58 23.81 8.32
CA ALA A 98 -8.00 22.43 8.56
C ALA A 98 -7.56 21.88 9.94
N GLU A 99 -6.96 22.71 10.80
CA GLU A 99 -6.32 22.28 12.05
C GLU A 99 -7.27 21.47 12.93
N GLN A 100 -8.44 22.03 13.24
CA GLN A 100 -9.43 21.41 14.13
C GLN A 100 -9.98 20.09 13.57
N GLU A 101 -10.22 20.03 12.26
CA GLU A 101 -10.73 18.85 11.57
C GLU A 101 -9.72 17.69 11.63
N ILE A 102 -8.43 17.98 11.46
CA ILE A 102 -7.34 16.99 11.62
C ILE A 102 -7.24 16.53 13.08
N GLU A 103 -7.37 17.43 14.06
CA GLU A 103 -7.38 17.02 15.46
C GLU A 103 -8.58 16.12 15.81
N GLU A 104 -9.77 16.42 15.28
CA GLU A 104 -10.98 15.61 15.47
C GLU A 104 -10.85 14.25 14.77
N ALA A 105 -10.29 14.22 13.57
CA ALA A 105 -9.99 12.99 12.84
C ALA A 105 -9.02 12.09 13.63
N ILE A 106 -7.93 12.65 14.19
CA ILE A 106 -7.02 11.91 15.08
C ILE A 106 -7.77 11.39 16.32
N ARG A 107 -8.59 12.23 16.97
CA ARG A 107 -9.41 11.80 18.13
C ARG A 107 -10.38 10.67 17.80
N SER A 108 -10.95 10.66 16.58
CA SER A 108 -11.89 9.61 16.14
C SER A 108 -11.27 8.20 16.12
N THR A 109 -9.95 8.10 15.95
CA THR A 109 -9.19 6.83 16.00
C THR A 109 -8.90 6.34 17.43
N GLY A 110 -9.32 7.09 18.46
CA GLY A 110 -9.00 6.81 19.87
C GLY A 110 -7.63 7.34 20.32
N HIS A 111 -6.91 8.03 19.45
CA HIS A 111 -5.61 8.65 19.74
C HIS A 111 -5.73 10.13 20.10
N ARG A 112 -4.66 10.72 20.62
CA ARG A 112 -4.56 12.18 20.85
C ARG A 112 -3.53 12.78 19.92
N VAL A 113 -3.65 14.07 19.64
CA VAL A 113 -2.69 14.81 18.80
C VAL A 113 -1.26 14.72 19.37
N GLN A 114 -1.11 14.72 20.70
CA GLN A 114 0.17 14.57 21.41
C GLN A 114 0.80 13.17 21.27
N ASP A 115 0.07 12.18 20.76
CA ASP A 115 0.60 10.83 20.53
C ASP A 115 1.34 10.73 19.18
N VAL A 116 1.12 11.70 18.27
CA VAL A 116 1.85 11.86 17.00
C VAL A 116 3.32 12.22 17.28
N LYS A 117 4.23 11.43 16.70
CA LYS A 117 5.69 11.55 16.88
C LYS A 117 6.36 12.35 15.78
N LEU A 118 5.75 12.39 14.60
CA LEU A 118 6.27 13.05 13.40
C LEU A 118 5.13 13.46 12.47
N ILE A 119 5.29 14.60 11.80
CA ILE A 119 4.57 14.92 10.57
C ILE A 119 5.54 14.74 9.40
N VAL A 120 5.18 13.92 8.41
CA VAL A 120 5.88 13.83 7.12
C VAL A 120 5.04 14.58 6.09
N LEU A 121 5.63 15.53 5.40
CA LEU A 121 4.97 16.17 4.25
C LEU A 121 5.42 15.46 2.97
N THR A 122 4.46 15.00 2.17
CA THR A 122 4.75 14.45 0.83
C THR A 122 5.37 15.54 -0.04
N HIS A 123 4.93 16.78 0.10
CA HIS A 123 5.52 17.98 -0.50
C HIS A 123 4.97 19.27 0.17
N CYS A 124 5.59 20.43 -0.07
CA CYS A 124 5.21 21.71 0.56
C CYS A 124 4.21 22.57 -0.25
N HIS A 125 3.29 22.00 -1.03
CA HIS A 125 2.15 22.78 -1.53
C HIS A 125 1.15 23.07 -0.40
N GLY A 126 0.45 24.20 -0.50
CA GLY A 126 -0.40 24.73 0.56
C GLY A 126 -1.71 24.00 0.81
N ASP A 127 -2.04 23.00 -0.01
CA ASP A 127 -3.08 22.01 0.21
C ASP A 127 -2.58 20.72 0.89
N HIS A 128 -1.27 20.55 1.10
CA HIS A 128 -0.68 19.43 1.85
C HIS A 128 0.02 19.89 3.13
N ALA A 129 0.76 20.99 3.07
CA ALA A 129 1.54 21.55 4.18
C ALA A 129 0.81 22.66 4.96
N GLY A 130 -0.46 22.93 4.65
CA GLY A 130 -1.15 24.15 5.06
C GLY A 130 -1.34 24.29 6.57
N ALA A 131 -1.77 23.23 7.26
CA ALA A 131 -1.93 23.23 8.71
C ALA A 131 -0.65 22.81 9.48
N ALA A 132 0.39 22.30 8.79
CA ALA A 132 1.66 21.88 9.42
C ALA A 132 2.28 22.92 10.39
N PRO A 133 2.32 24.24 10.06
CA PRO A 133 2.86 25.24 10.96
C PRO A 133 2.17 25.26 12.33
N TYR A 134 0.85 25.00 12.37
CA TYR A 134 0.08 24.97 13.60
C TYR A 134 0.53 23.82 14.50
N PHE A 135 0.59 22.60 13.97
CA PHE A 135 1.00 21.42 14.74
C PHE A 135 2.43 21.56 15.28
N GLN A 136 3.34 22.14 14.50
CA GLN A 136 4.71 22.45 14.95
C GLN A 136 4.74 23.48 16.09
N SER A 137 3.97 24.57 16.01
CA SER A 137 3.99 25.60 17.06
C SER A 137 3.19 25.26 18.31
N THR A 138 2.08 24.52 18.17
CA THR A 138 1.11 24.26 19.23
C THR A 138 1.41 22.97 19.99
N TYR A 139 1.85 21.92 19.28
CA TYR A 139 2.13 20.60 19.85
C TYR A 139 3.61 20.21 19.85
N HIS A 140 4.47 21.04 19.23
CA HIS A 140 5.91 20.78 19.09
C HIS A 140 6.22 19.46 18.36
N ILE A 141 5.30 18.98 17.53
CA ILE A 141 5.49 17.81 16.67
C ILE A 141 6.52 18.18 15.60
N PRO A 142 7.60 17.40 15.42
CA PRO A 142 8.59 17.68 14.40
C PRO A 142 8.00 17.46 13.00
N ILE A 143 8.37 18.32 12.04
CA ILE A 143 8.03 18.17 10.63
C ILE A 143 9.25 17.69 9.84
N MET A 144 9.04 16.67 9.02
CA MET A 144 9.95 16.19 7.98
C MET A 144 9.41 16.58 6.60
N ALA A 145 10.27 17.12 5.74
CA ALA A 145 9.96 17.43 4.33
C ALA A 145 11.19 17.20 3.45
N GLY A 146 11.01 17.07 2.13
CA GLY A 146 12.13 16.95 1.20
C GLY A 146 12.93 18.25 1.11
N ALA A 147 14.25 18.14 0.98
CA ALA A 147 15.15 19.30 0.99
C ALA A 147 14.86 20.29 -0.16
N GLY A 148 14.46 19.79 -1.34
CA GLY A 148 14.10 20.61 -2.50
C GLY A 148 12.87 21.51 -2.30
N ASP A 149 12.05 21.24 -1.28
CA ASP A 149 10.82 21.99 -1.00
C ASP A 149 11.00 23.06 0.09
N LEU A 150 12.20 23.18 0.68
CA LEU A 150 12.50 24.12 1.77
C LEU A 150 12.09 25.57 1.46
N SER A 151 12.26 26.01 0.21
CA SER A 151 11.86 27.36 -0.23
C SER A 151 10.35 27.60 -0.18
N MET A 152 9.54 26.59 -0.53
CA MET A 152 8.07 26.68 -0.41
C MET A 152 7.65 26.69 1.06
N CYS A 153 8.16 25.74 1.87
CA CYS A 153 7.82 25.68 3.30
C CYS A 153 8.18 27.01 4.01
N MET A 154 9.33 27.61 3.68
CA MET A 154 9.79 28.89 4.22
C MET A 154 9.15 30.14 3.59
N SER A 155 8.48 30.03 2.45
CA SER A 155 7.76 31.16 1.85
C SER A 155 6.26 31.16 2.17
N GLY A 156 5.68 30.00 2.49
CA GLY A 156 4.24 29.84 2.67
C GLY A 156 3.43 29.85 1.37
N HIS A 157 4.11 29.72 0.22
CA HIS A 157 3.54 29.81 -1.12
C HIS A 157 4.02 28.65 -1.99
N ASN A 158 3.15 28.18 -2.89
CA ASN A 158 3.54 27.20 -3.91
C ASN A 158 4.56 27.81 -4.88
N ASP A 159 5.50 26.99 -5.35
CA ASP A 159 6.30 27.25 -6.55
C ASP A 159 5.39 27.38 -7.79
N GLU A 160 5.98 27.67 -8.97
CA GLU A 160 5.22 27.69 -10.20
C GLU A 160 4.61 26.31 -10.53
N LEU A 161 3.30 26.19 -10.33
CA LEU A 161 2.51 25.03 -10.77
C LEU A 161 2.59 24.89 -12.30
N LYS A 162 3.15 23.77 -12.80
CA LYS A 162 3.25 23.47 -14.24
C LYS A 162 2.13 22.51 -14.66
N PRO A 163 1.08 22.97 -15.37
CA PRO A 163 -0.10 22.16 -15.69
C PRO A 163 0.17 21.11 -16.77
N THR A 164 -0.38 19.92 -16.58
CA THR A 164 -0.27 18.77 -17.52
C THR A 164 -1.24 18.82 -18.70
N SER A 165 -2.27 19.68 -18.62
CA SER A 165 -3.36 19.80 -19.59
C SER A 165 -4.05 21.18 -19.55
N LEU A 166 -4.92 21.48 -20.52
CA LEU A 166 -5.77 22.68 -20.50
C LEU A 166 -6.71 22.73 -19.29
N PHE A 167 -7.23 21.57 -18.85
CA PHE A 167 -8.04 21.49 -17.65
C PHE A 167 -7.21 21.78 -16.39
N ALA A 168 -5.99 21.24 -16.31
CA ALA A 168 -5.07 21.59 -15.22
C ALA A 168 -4.69 23.08 -15.21
N TYR A 169 -4.57 23.73 -16.38
CA TYR A 169 -4.38 25.18 -16.45
C TYR A 169 -5.57 25.95 -15.84
N PHE A 170 -6.81 25.50 -16.08
CA PHE A 170 -7.99 26.07 -15.41
C PHE A 170 -7.95 25.85 -13.89
N VAL A 171 -7.55 24.65 -13.42
CA VAL A 171 -7.36 24.38 -11.99
C VAL A 171 -6.28 25.30 -11.39
N LYS A 172 -5.14 25.55 -12.08
CA LYS A 172 -4.09 26.49 -11.64
C LYS A 172 -4.63 27.89 -11.33
N LEU A 173 -5.62 28.39 -12.09
CA LEU A 173 -6.22 29.70 -11.85
C LEU A 173 -7.07 29.77 -10.57
N LEU A 174 -7.46 28.62 -10.00
CA LEU A 174 -8.21 28.50 -8.77
C LEU A 174 -7.34 28.02 -7.58
N SER A 175 -6.19 27.41 -7.86
CA SER A 175 -5.22 26.91 -6.87
C SER A 175 -4.27 27.99 -6.38
N ASN A 176 -4.77 28.92 -5.55
CA ASN A 176 -3.95 29.79 -4.72
C ASN A 176 -4.12 29.44 -3.24
N LYS A 177 -3.37 28.44 -2.77
CA LYS A 177 -3.34 28.00 -1.37
C LYS A 177 -2.03 28.47 -0.74
N THR A 178 -2.14 29.36 0.23
CA THR A 178 -1.01 29.89 1.01
C THR A 178 -1.17 29.51 2.47
N TYR A 179 -0.07 29.50 3.21
CA TYR A 179 -0.01 29.10 4.61
C TYR A 179 1.04 29.91 5.36
N ARG A 180 1.06 29.80 6.69
CA ARG A 180 2.06 30.49 7.51
C ARG A 180 3.45 29.90 7.22
N PRO A 181 4.47 30.70 6.83
CA PRO A 181 5.84 30.21 6.68
C PRO A 181 6.33 29.44 7.90
N PHE A 182 7.06 28.36 7.65
CA PHE A 182 7.70 27.55 8.70
C PHE A 182 9.01 26.93 8.19
N ARG A 183 9.79 26.37 9.10
CA ARG A 183 10.99 25.60 8.76
C ARG A 183 10.77 24.15 9.20
N PRO A 184 10.83 23.15 8.31
CA PRO A 184 10.85 21.75 8.70
C PRO A 184 11.98 21.48 9.71
N ASN A 185 11.72 20.64 10.70
CA ASN A 185 12.73 20.21 11.67
C ASN A 185 13.77 19.29 11.02
N ILE A 186 13.34 18.51 10.03
CA ILE A 186 14.13 17.51 9.33
C ILE A 186 13.98 17.75 7.82
N LEU A 187 15.10 17.80 7.12
CA LEU A 187 15.14 17.85 5.66
C LEU A 187 15.66 16.53 5.13
N VAL A 188 15.00 15.98 4.11
CA VAL A 188 15.30 14.68 3.51
C VAL A 188 15.95 14.90 2.15
N GLU A 189 17.23 14.54 2.03
CA GLU A 189 18.00 14.53 0.78
C GLU A 189 18.21 13.09 0.25
N ASN A 190 18.11 12.10 1.13
CA ASN A 190 18.37 10.68 0.86
C ASN A 190 17.35 9.82 1.61
N GLU A 191 17.21 8.55 1.25
CA GLU A 191 16.31 7.60 1.92
C GLU A 191 16.58 7.53 3.44
N ARG A 192 15.49 7.51 4.24
CA ARG A 192 15.55 7.53 5.71
C ARG A 192 14.47 6.62 6.30
N SER A 193 14.86 5.77 7.25
CA SER A 193 13.92 4.97 8.05
C SER A 193 13.14 5.83 9.06
N LEU A 194 11.88 5.47 9.31
CA LEU A 194 11.02 6.06 10.35
C LEU A 194 11.00 5.26 11.67
N GLU A 195 11.89 4.28 11.83
CA GLU A 195 11.97 3.43 13.02
C GLU A 195 12.19 4.27 14.31
N GLU A 196 12.92 5.38 14.22
CA GLU A 196 13.13 6.32 15.34
C GLU A 196 11.83 6.98 15.85
N TYR A 197 10.77 6.97 15.03
CA TYR A 197 9.42 7.44 15.37
C TYR A 197 8.45 6.29 15.69
N GLY A 198 8.94 5.05 15.74
CA GLY A 198 8.17 3.86 16.07
C GLY A 198 7.33 3.30 14.92
N LEU A 199 7.72 3.57 13.67
CA LEU A 199 7.07 3.10 12.45
C LEU A 199 8.08 2.40 11.52
N ALA A 200 7.83 1.13 11.22
CA ALA A 200 8.59 0.32 10.26
C ALA A 200 8.31 0.75 8.81
N ALA A 201 8.84 1.91 8.42
CA ALA A 201 8.66 2.53 7.12
C ALA A 201 9.93 3.26 6.67
N THR A 202 10.00 3.59 5.38
CA THR A 202 11.09 4.40 4.80
C THR A 202 10.53 5.59 4.04
N VAL A 203 11.06 6.79 4.31
CA VAL A 203 10.82 7.99 3.51
C VAL A 203 11.87 8.07 2.41
N ARG A 204 11.43 8.24 1.16
CA ARG A 204 12.29 8.31 -0.02
C ARG A 204 12.03 9.60 -0.82
N PRO A 205 13.07 10.39 -1.15
CA PRO A 205 12.97 11.43 -2.16
C PRO A 205 12.57 10.87 -3.52
N MET A 206 11.54 11.46 -4.12
CA MET A 206 10.98 11.05 -5.40
C MET A 206 10.50 12.29 -6.18
N PRO A 207 11.44 13.16 -6.62
CA PRO A 207 11.11 14.43 -7.27
C PRO A 207 10.35 14.22 -8.58
N GLY A 208 9.56 15.22 -8.96
CA GLY A 208 8.81 15.24 -10.22
C GLY A 208 7.52 16.05 -10.12
N HIS A 209 6.76 15.86 -9.03
CA HIS A 209 5.66 16.77 -8.71
C HIS A 209 6.20 18.13 -8.21
N THR A 210 7.06 18.08 -7.20
CA THR A 210 7.96 19.15 -6.72
C THR A 210 9.41 18.64 -6.68
N ASP A 211 10.38 19.49 -6.30
CA ASP A 211 11.79 19.07 -6.18
C ASP A 211 12.05 18.33 -4.86
N GLY A 212 11.26 18.61 -3.82
CA GLY A 212 11.29 17.94 -2.51
C GLY A 212 10.16 16.95 -2.31
N SER A 213 9.54 16.44 -3.37
CA SER A 213 8.53 15.38 -3.26
C SER A 213 9.09 14.13 -2.59
N LEU A 214 8.33 13.59 -1.64
CA LEU A 214 8.64 12.41 -0.84
C LEU A 214 7.55 11.34 -1.01
N VAL A 215 7.97 10.08 -0.99
CA VAL A 215 7.08 8.94 -0.78
C VAL A 215 7.39 8.24 0.54
N VAL A 216 6.39 7.64 1.17
CA VAL A 216 6.52 6.85 2.41
C VAL A 216 6.18 5.40 2.12
N LEU A 217 7.17 4.54 2.26
CA LEU A 217 7.14 3.12 1.88
C LEU A 217 6.83 2.26 3.10
N LEU A 218 5.82 1.40 3.00
CA LEU A 218 5.17 0.68 4.11
C LEU A 218 5.06 -0.82 3.80
N ASN A 219 5.46 -1.66 4.76
CA ASN A 219 5.21 -3.11 4.78
C ASN A 219 5.54 -3.87 3.47
N ASP A 220 6.54 -3.39 2.71
CA ASP A 220 6.97 -3.90 1.40
C ASP A 220 5.84 -4.06 0.35
N ARG A 221 4.70 -3.38 0.52
CA ARG A 221 3.49 -3.55 -0.30
C ARG A 221 2.66 -2.29 -0.49
N GLU A 222 2.76 -1.33 0.41
CA GLU A 222 1.99 -0.10 0.39
C GLU A 222 2.91 1.12 0.28
N ALA A 223 2.47 2.16 -0.43
CA ALA A 223 3.21 3.41 -0.49
C ALA A 223 2.27 4.61 -0.38
N VAL A 224 2.60 5.59 0.47
CA VAL A 224 2.01 6.93 0.41
C VAL A 224 2.83 7.75 -0.55
N VAL A 225 2.23 8.16 -1.67
CA VAL A 225 2.95 8.72 -2.83
C VAL A 225 2.65 10.19 -3.12
N GLY A 226 1.78 10.82 -2.32
CA GLY A 226 1.34 12.20 -2.55
C GLY A 226 0.88 12.39 -4.00
N ASP A 227 1.34 13.47 -4.62
CA ASP A 227 0.94 13.88 -5.97
C ASP A 227 1.79 13.29 -7.11
N LEU A 228 2.45 12.16 -6.87
CA LEU A 228 3.02 11.34 -7.96
C LEU A 228 1.95 10.96 -9.00
N ILE A 229 0.78 10.56 -8.49
CA ILE A 229 -0.48 10.33 -9.24
C ILE A 229 -1.65 10.67 -8.32
N ARG A 230 -2.87 10.75 -8.86
CA ARG A 230 -4.11 10.92 -8.08
C ARG A 230 -5.18 9.91 -8.49
N GLY A 231 -6.25 9.82 -7.72
CA GLY A 231 -7.50 9.22 -8.20
C GLY A 231 -8.25 10.12 -9.20
N SER A 232 -9.21 9.54 -9.92
CA SER A 232 -10.13 10.28 -10.78
C SER A 232 -11.25 10.94 -9.99
N MET A 233 -11.66 12.14 -10.43
CA MET A 233 -12.78 12.88 -9.84
C MET A 233 -14.13 12.14 -9.94
N THR A 234 -14.27 11.20 -10.88
CA THR A 234 -15.50 10.42 -11.09
C THR A 234 -15.46 9.02 -10.48
N ASN A 235 -14.25 8.51 -10.19
CA ASN A 235 -14.04 7.26 -9.47
C ASN A 235 -12.68 7.35 -8.76
N ALA A 236 -12.71 7.49 -7.45
CA ALA A 236 -11.52 7.74 -6.65
C ALA A 236 -10.43 6.67 -6.82
N ASN A 237 -10.80 5.41 -7.09
CA ASN A 237 -9.85 4.30 -7.20
C ASN A 237 -9.26 4.13 -8.61
N VAL A 238 -9.72 4.89 -9.62
CA VAL A 238 -9.12 4.90 -10.96
C VAL A 238 -7.93 5.88 -10.96
N PRO A 239 -6.69 5.42 -11.16
CA PRO A 239 -5.54 6.30 -11.16
C PRO A 239 -5.54 7.23 -12.37
N THR A 240 -4.99 8.43 -12.20
CA THR A 240 -4.86 9.44 -13.25
C THR A 240 -3.59 10.27 -13.01
N GLU A 241 -2.96 10.72 -14.09
CA GLU A 241 -1.87 11.70 -14.03
C GLU A 241 -2.29 12.94 -13.22
N HIS A 242 -1.37 13.48 -12.43
CA HIS A 242 -1.67 14.64 -11.61
C HIS A 242 -1.90 15.91 -12.46
N PHE A 243 -2.54 16.93 -11.87
CA PHE A 243 -2.76 18.18 -12.60
C PHE A 243 -1.45 18.94 -12.81
N PHE A 244 -0.47 18.78 -11.93
CA PHE A 244 0.80 19.51 -11.97
C PHE A 244 2.00 18.57 -11.83
N HIS A 245 3.07 18.82 -12.58
CA HIS A 245 4.38 18.21 -12.38
C HIS A 245 5.50 19.22 -12.69
N LYS A 246 6.36 19.54 -11.72
CA LYS A 246 7.55 20.39 -11.91
C LYS A 246 8.51 19.78 -12.94
N ASP A 247 8.64 18.45 -12.97
CA ASP A 247 9.19 17.68 -14.08
C ASP A 247 8.24 16.52 -14.43
N ARG A 248 7.53 16.68 -15.56
CA ARG A 248 6.56 15.70 -16.07
C ARG A 248 7.22 14.42 -16.60
N SER A 249 8.53 14.42 -16.90
CA SER A 249 9.21 13.21 -17.39
C SER A 249 9.40 12.15 -16.32
N LEU A 250 9.42 12.55 -15.04
CA LEU A 250 9.78 11.66 -13.93
C LEU A 250 8.61 10.82 -13.39
N TRP A 251 7.36 11.28 -13.50
CA TRP A 251 6.25 10.63 -12.77
C TRP A 251 5.99 9.19 -13.22
N ARG A 252 6.08 8.91 -14.53
CA ARG A 252 5.95 7.53 -15.06
C ARG A 252 7.10 6.65 -14.58
N THR A 253 8.34 7.11 -14.69
CA THR A 253 9.53 6.38 -14.28
C THR A 253 9.53 6.08 -12.78
N ASN A 254 9.13 7.05 -11.96
CA ASN A 254 8.98 6.89 -10.51
C ASN A 254 7.86 5.90 -10.16
N LEU A 255 6.73 5.95 -10.87
CA LEU A 255 5.61 5.03 -10.66
C LEU A 255 5.96 3.60 -11.09
N ALA A 256 6.59 3.43 -12.25
CA ALA A 256 7.12 2.15 -12.74
C ALA A 256 8.09 1.54 -11.72
N ARG A 257 9.06 2.33 -11.24
CA ARG A 257 10.01 1.88 -10.20
C ARG A 257 9.30 1.34 -8.94
N LEU A 258 8.24 1.98 -8.45
CA LEU A 258 7.50 1.46 -7.29
C LEU A 258 6.74 0.17 -7.62
N LEU A 259 6.20 0.02 -8.83
CA LEU A 259 5.56 -1.21 -9.26
C LEU A 259 6.56 -2.37 -9.39
N GLN A 260 7.73 -2.12 -9.98
CA GLN A 260 8.86 -3.06 -10.07
C GLN A 260 9.39 -3.50 -8.69
N GLU A 261 9.47 -2.56 -7.74
CA GLU A 261 9.85 -2.84 -6.35
C GLU A 261 8.76 -3.62 -5.56
N GLY A 262 7.58 -3.85 -6.16
CA GLY A 262 6.54 -4.73 -5.63
C GLY A 262 5.41 -4.04 -4.86
N TYR A 263 5.35 -2.70 -4.87
CA TYR A 263 4.25 -1.96 -4.23
C TYR A 263 2.94 -2.15 -5.02
N VAL A 264 1.86 -2.50 -4.29
CA VAL A 264 0.57 -2.91 -4.86
C VAL A 264 -0.61 -2.01 -4.47
N LEU A 265 -0.48 -1.24 -3.39
CA LEU A 265 -1.49 -0.29 -2.92
C LEU A 265 -0.86 1.10 -2.71
N PHE A 266 -1.47 2.12 -3.30
CA PHE A 266 -0.93 3.47 -3.36
C PHE A 266 -1.92 4.47 -2.73
N TRP A 267 -1.48 5.09 -1.65
CA TRP A 267 -2.16 6.16 -0.94
C TRP A 267 -1.72 7.49 -1.55
N VAL A 268 -2.60 8.10 -2.35
CA VAL A 268 -2.32 9.26 -3.21
C VAL A 268 -2.71 10.58 -2.56
N GLY A 269 -2.15 11.71 -2.99
CA GLY A 269 -2.43 13.03 -2.42
C GLY A 269 -3.89 13.46 -2.55
N HIS A 270 -4.56 13.05 -3.63
CA HIS A 270 -5.98 13.37 -3.87
C HIS A 270 -6.78 12.13 -4.30
N TRP A 271 -8.00 11.97 -3.76
CA TRP A 271 -8.90 10.82 -3.97
C TRP A 271 -8.28 9.48 -3.52
N GLY A 272 -8.33 8.42 -4.33
CA GLY A 272 -7.74 7.11 -4.00
C GLY A 272 -8.30 6.41 -2.75
N PRO A 273 -7.60 5.38 -2.23
CA PRO A 273 -6.34 4.83 -2.75
C PRO A 273 -6.50 4.14 -4.11
N VAL A 274 -5.40 3.85 -4.78
CA VAL A 274 -5.38 3.16 -6.08
C VAL A 274 -4.51 1.89 -5.99
N ASP A 275 -4.84 0.83 -6.74
CA ASP A 275 -4.07 -0.42 -6.74
C ASP A 275 -3.35 -0.67 -8.06
N ALA A 276 -2.25 -1.43 -8.01
CA ALA A 276 -1.37 -1.70 -9.14
C ALA A 276 -2.11 -2.20 -10.39
N ARG A 277 -3.19 -2.97 -10.25
CA ARG A 277 -3.93 -3.51 -11.41
C ARG A 277 -4.73 -2.43 -12.12
N GLU A 278 -5.27 -1.44 -11.38
CA GLU A 278 -5.90 -0.28 -11.99
C GLU A 278 -4.84 0.68 -12.59
N ILE A 279 -3.63 0.72 -12.02
CA ILE A 279 -2.49 1.48 -12.58
C ILE A 279 -2.07 0.91 -13.94
N TYR A 280 -1.81 -0.40 -14.05
CA TYR A 280 -1.46 -1.03 -15.32
C TYR A 280 -2.57 -0.89 -16.38
N ARG A 281 -3.86 -0.92 -15.98
CA ARG A 281 -4.98 -0.67 -16.90
C ARG A 281 -5.05 0.76 -17.40
N ALA A 282 -4.72 1.74 -16.55
CA ALA A 282 -4.76 3.16 -16.91
C ALA A 282 -3.52 3.59 -17.73
N PHE A 283 -2.37 2.96 -17.47
CA PHE A 283 -1.08 3.27 -18.08
C PHE A 283 -0.41 1.97 -18.59
N PRO A 284 -0.94 1.36 -19.67
CA PRO A 284 -0.40 0.09 -20.20
C PRO A 284 1.05 0.22 -20.68
N ASP A 285 1.48 1.44 -21.03
CA ASP A 285 2.86 1.80 -21.37
C ASP A 285 3.87 1.54 -20.22
N ILE A 286 3.41 1.47 -18.98
CA ILE A 286 4.24 1.11 -17.83
C ILE A 286 4.46 -0.41 -17.77
N GLN A 287 3.44 -1.21 -18.10
CA GLN A 287 3.55 -2.68 -18.07
C GLN A 287 4.53 -3.21 -19.13
N GLU A 288 4.56 -2.59 -20.32
CA GLU A 288 5.47 -2.97 -21.40
C GLU A 288 6.95 -2.78 -21.03
N ALA A 289 7.28 -1.80 -20.17
CA ALA A 289 8.65 -1.61 -19.67
C ALA A 289 9.08 -2.72 -18.70
N ASP A 290 8.19 -3.09 -17.75
CA ASP A 290 8.46 -4.12 -16.73
C ASP A 290 8.63 -5.52 -17.35
N GLU A 291 7.84 -5.85 -18.38
CA GLU A 291 7.97 -7.12 -19.11
C GLU A 291 9.25 -7.20 -19.96
N VAL A 292 9.75 -6.07 -20.48
CA VAL A 292 11.01 -6.04 -21.25
C VAL A 292 12.25 -6.17 -20.36
N GLU A 293 12.26 -5.58 -19.17
CA GLU A 293 13.39 -5.74 -18.22
C GLU A 293 13.41 -7.13 -17.59
N THR A 294 12.24 -7.73 -17.30
CA THR A 294 12.15 -9.09 -16.73
C THR A 294 12.28 -10.21 -17.76
N GLY A 295 12.07 -9.93 -19.05
CA GLY A 295 12.05 -10.89 -20.15
C GLY A 295 13.40 -11.31 -20.75
N SER A 296 14.51 -11.23 -20.00
CA SER A 296 15.86 -11.52 -20.52
C SER A 296 16.58 -12.69 -19.80
N PHE A 297 16.01 -13.89 -19.87
CA PHE A 297 16.65 -15.17 -19.54
C PHE A 297 16.24 -16.30 -20.52
#